data_AF-A0A6M0S5Z8-F1
#
_entry.id   AF-A0A6M0S5Z8-F1
#
_cell.length_a   1.000
_cell.length_b   1.000
_cell.length_c   1.000
_cell.angle_alpha   90.00
_cell.angle_beta   90.00
_cell.angle_gamma   90.00
#
_symmetry.space_group_name_H-M   'P 1'
#
loop_
_entity.id
_entity.type
_entity.pdbx_description
1 polymer ?
#
loop_
_entity_poly.entity_id
_entity_poly.type
_entity_poly.pdbx_seq_one_letter_code
_entity_poly.pdbx_strand_id
1 'polypeptide(L)'
;MIAVKRRAGWGLCATIFTCVLCFSISLAQAATPFFWDSIDVDMTLEADGDLLVTETQKYVFTQPHSNERYRYIPLEGIDSIADVAVYENNEPLTVQTGRRNNDYWIRWQHSLNAPAAHTFVLQYRVVGGIQVKGNRSQLYWNALFPERSAPINRGNVTLPVPEILADQVNSFQGEGVASRDRKLNLTTYEFVTSGPLAPQQFLNIRLEFPTSALNIPQAQTDYWSIKQSSWAPFFSWAVPGIFVLGVFGSIVAIRKRCPNCGQMTLKRTNRVVQKSTRSRRGTREVRHVCQNCNYDRRFNQTIPRKSASRSHTTVWGGYYGGDGSGGSGGSSGCGSSGCGGGGCGGGG
;
A
#
# COMPACT_ATOMS: atom_id res chain seq x y z
N MET A 1 39.84 -48.07 16.55
CA MET A 1 39.46 -47.35 17.78
C MET A 1 40.06 -45.95 17.67
N ILE A 2 39.38 -44.81 17.60
CA ILE A 2 37.99 -44.39 17.86
C ILE A 2 37.65 -43.37 16.76
N ALA A 3 36.55 -43.58 16.03
CA ALA A 3 35.99 -42.64 15.07
C ALA A 3 34.82 -41.91 15.71
N VAL A 4 34.93 -40.58 15.88
CA VAL A 4 33.79 -39.74 16.27
C VAL A 4 33.34 -38.96 15.06
N LYS A 5 32.26 -39.46 14.46
CA LYS A 5 31.44 -38.81 13.44
C LYS A 5 30.52 -37.83 14.14
N ARG A 6 30.44 -36.55 13.72
CA ARG A 6 29.26 -35.72 14.01
C ARG A 6 29.01 -34.66 12.94
N ARG A 7 27.77 -34.70 12.47
CA ARG A 7 27.14 -33.93 11.40
C ARG A 7 26.73 -32.53 11.88
N ALA A 8 26.44 -31.70 10.87
CA ALA A 8 25.44 -30.63 10.86
C ALA A 8 25.79 -29.29 11.52
N GLY A 9 25.55 -28.22 10.76
CA GLY A 9 25.61 -26.84 11.22
C GLY A 9 25.27 -25.77 10.18
N TRP A 10 24.54 -26.10 9.10
CA TRP A 10 23.74 -25.09 8.36
C TRP A 10 22.60 -24.65 9.28
N GLY A 11 22.85 -23.74 10.20
CA GLY A 11 21.88 -23.39 11.25
C GLY A 11 21.93 -21.97 11.80
N LEU A 12 22.72 -21.06 11.22
CA LEU A 12 22.87 -19.71 11.76
C LEU A 12 22.49 -18.56 10.82
N CYS A 13 22.27 -18.82 9.52
CA CYS A 13 21.72 -17.80 8.60
C CYS A 13 20.18 -17.79 8.57
N ALA A 14 19.53 -18.89 8.97
CA ALA A 14 18.07 -19.00 8.95
C ALA A 14 17.37 -18.40 10.19
N THR A 15 18.11 -17.98 11.22
CA THR A 15 17.54 -17.41 12.46
C THR A 15 17.56 -15.88 12.49
N ILE A 16 18.40 -15.23 11.68
CA ILE A 16 18.47 -13.76 11.61
C ILE A 16 17.49 -13.21 10.54
N PHE A 17 17.21 -13.97 9.48
CA PHE A 17 16.22 -13.56 8.48
C PHE A 17 14.76 -13.67 8.99
N THR A 18 14.51 -14.57 9.95
CA THR A 18 13.16 -14.83 10.49
C THR A 18 12.77 -13.86 11.62
N CYS A 19 13.72 -13.18 12.27
CA CYS A 19 13.41 -12.18 13.30
C CYS A 19 13.17 -10.75 12.76
N VAL A 20 13.61 -10.44 11.53
CA VAL A 20 13.41 -9.11 10.92
C VAL A 20 12.06 -9.00 10.20
N LEU A 21 11.43 -10.13 9.85
CA LEU A 21 10.07 -10.19 9.28
C LEU A 21 8.94 -9.99 10.30
N CYS A 22 9.22 -9.97 11.62
CA CYS A 22 8.20 -9.82 12.66
C CYS A 22 8.09 -8.41 13.26
N PHE A 23 8.86 -7.42 12.78
CA PHE A 23 8.63 -6.01 13.10
C PHE A 23 7.86 -5.31 11.98
N SER A 24 6.82 -5.97 11.47
CA SER A 24 5.62 -5.26 11.06
C SER A 24 5.08 -4.60 12.31
N ILE A 25 5.51 -3.37 12.59
CA ILE A 25 4.81 -2.51 13.52
C ILE A 25 3.46 -2.27 12.82
N SER A 26 2.50 -3.15 13.08
CA SER A 26 1.09 -2.84 12.89
C SER A 26 0.88 -1.60 13.74
N LEU A 27 0.97 -0.43 13.13
CA LEU A 27 0.25 0.73 13.62
C LEU A 27 -1.20 0.27 13.56
N ALA A 28 -1.69 -0.31 14.66
CA ALA A 28 -3.10 -0.50 14.85
C ALA A 28 -3.69 0.91 14.77
N GLN A 29 -4.16 1.28 13.59
CA GLN A 29 -5.01 2.46 13.44
C GLN A 29 -6.09 2.27 14.49
N ALA A 30 -6.22 3.25 15.40
CA ALA A 30 -7.25 3.19 16.42
C ALA A 30 -8.58 2.90 15.70
N ALA A 31 -9.17 1.74 15.99
CA ALA A 31 -10.37 1.31 15.29
C ALA A 31 -11.43 2.38 15.50
N THR A 32 -12.01 2.88 14.41
CA THR A 32 -13.15 3.79 14.49
C THR A 32 -14.26 3.12 15.30
N PRO A 33 -14.97 3.84 16.18
CA PRO A 33 -16.05 3.26 17.00
C PRO A 33 -17.32 2.94 16.18
N PHE A 34 -17.15 2.71 14.88
CA PHE A 34 -18.18 2.30 13.95
C PHE A 34 -17.58 1.62 12.72
N PHE A 35 -18.42 0.92 11.98
CA PHE A 35 -18.16 0.37 10.64
C PHE A 35 -19.46 0.32 9.84
N TRP A 36 -19.35 0.10 8.52
CA TRP A 36 -20.51 -0.22 7.68
C TRP A 36 -20.70 -1.74 7.65
N ASP A 37 -21.86 -2.22 8.10
CA ASP A 37 -22.25 -3.62 7.94
C ASP A 37 -22.53 -3.93 6.46
N SER A 38 -23.22 -3.01 5.77
CA SER A 38 -23.33 -3.03 4.31
C SER A 38 -23.42 -1.63 3.71
N ILE A 39 -23.00 -1.53 2.46
CA ILE A 39 -23.40 -0.46 1.55
C ILE A 39 -23.96 -1.12 0.28
N ASP A 40 -25.24 -0.90 0.03
CA ASP A 40 -25.93 -1.38 -1.16
C ASP A 40 -26.22 -0.17 -2.05
N VAL A 41 -25.73 -0.19 -3.29
CA VAL A 41 -25.81 0.95 -4.21
C VAL A 41 -26.63 0.57 -5.44
N ASP A 42 -27.79 1.19 -5.59
CA ASP A 42 -28.62 1.06 -6.77
C ASP A 42 -28.40 2.29 -7.66
N MET A 43 -27.94 2.07 -8.89
CA MET A 43 -27.62 3.15 -9.83
C MET A 43 -28.36 2.92 -11.13
N THR A 44 -29.32 3.78 -11.49
CA THR A 44 -30.02 3.67 -12.78
C THR A 44 -29.40 4.65 -13.77
N LEU A 45 -28.86 4.13 -14.86
CA LEU A 45 -28.43 4.96 -15.99
C LEU A 45 -29.67 5.30 -16.82
N GLU A 46 -29.91 6.59 -17.03
CA GLU A 46 -31.03 7.10 -17.81
C GLU A 46 -30.64 7.31 -19.29
N ALA A 47 -31.65 7.45 -20.16
CA ALA A 47 -31.45 7.56 -21.61
C ALA A 47 -30.79 8.88 -22.05
N ASP A 48 -30.80 9.90 -21.19
CA ASP A 48 -30.12 11.19 -21.36
C ASP A 48 -28.67 11.18 -20.84
N GLY A 49 -28.24 10.07 -20.21
CA GLY A 49 -26.91 9.91 -19.64
C GLY A 49 -26.78 10.38 -18.19
N ASP A 50 -27.87 10.81 -17.54
CA ASP A 50 -27.87 11.03 -16.10
C ASP A 50 -27.81 9.69 -15.34
N LEU A 51 -27.22 9.71 -14.15
CA LEU A 51 -27.20 8.55 -13.26
C LEU A 51 -27.99 8.87 -12.00
N LEU A 52 -29.09 8.14 -11.77
CA LEU A 52 -29.85 8.20 -10.53
C LEU A 52 -29.23 7.22 -9.53
N VAL A 53 -28.73 7.71 -8.40
CA VAL A 53 -28.03 6.89 -7.41
C VAL A 53 -28.81 6.86 -6.10
N THR A 54 -29.03 5.65 -5.59
CA THR A 54 -29.51 5.38 -4.24
C THR A 54 -28.46 4.56 -3.48
N GLU A 55 -27.88 5.12 -2.41
CA GLU A 55 -26.98 4.40 -1.52
C GLU A 55 -27.70 4.06 -0.21
N THR A 56 -27.85 2.76 0.09
CA THR A 56 -28.33 2.29 1.39
C THR A 56 -27.14 1.92 2.26
N GLN A 57 -26.81 2.79 3.23
CA GLN A 57 -25.65 2.65 4.10
C GLN A 57 -26.06 2.20 5.51
N LYS A 58 -25.72 0.97 5.88
CA LYS A 58 -26.00 0.41 7.21
C LYS A 58 -24.79 0.53 8.13
N TYR A 59 -24.84 1.48 9.05
CA TYR A 59 -23.82 1.72 10.07
C TYR A 59 -24.06 0.86 11.32
N VAL A 60 -22.97 0.43 11.94
CA VAL A 60 -22.97 -0.16 13.29
C VAL A 60 -22.01 0.64 14.16
N PHE A 61 -22.54 1.30 15.19
CA PHE A 61 -21.79 2.07 16.18
C PHE A 61 -21.57 1.23 17.43
N THR A 62 -20.31 1.07 17.82
CA THR A 62 -19.93 0.27 19.01
C THR A 62 -19.69 1.14 20.25
N GLN A 63 -19.38 2.43 20.05
CA GLN A 63 -19.18 3.42 21.10
C GLN A 63 -19.72 4.79 20.66
N PRO A 64 -19.94 5.74 21.59
CA PRO A 64 -20.35 7.10 21.23
C PRO A 64 -19.39 7.75 20.22
N HIS A 65 -19.95 8.51 19.28
CA HIS A 65 -19.21 9.23 18.25
C HIS A 65 -19.98 10.49 17.86
N SER A 66 -19.40 11.33 17.00
CA SER A 66 -20.10 12.48 16.41
C SER A 66 -21.46 12.07 15.82
N ASN A 67 -22.47 12.90 16.04
CA ASN A 67 -23.80 12.80 15.45
C ASN A 67 -23.85 13.28 13.99
N GLU A 68 -22.71 13.72 13.44
CA GLU A 68 -22.60 14.15 12.05
C GLU A 68 -22.05 13.04 11.15
N ARG A 69 -22.61 12.97 9.94
CA ARG A 69 -22.18 12.07 8.86
C ARG A 69 -21.97 12.86 7.58
N TYR A 70 -21.08 12.35 6.74
CA TYR A 70 -20.62 13.01 5.52
C TYR A 70 -20.53 12.00 4.38
N ARG A 71 -20.91 12.43 3.18
CA ARG A 71 -20.61 11.77 1.91
C ARG A 71 -19.93 12.79 1.01
N TYR A 72 -18.70 12.50 0.58
CA TYR A 72 -17.93 13.32 -0.35
C TYR A 72 -17.96 12.65 -1.72
N ILE A 73 -18.38 13.38 -2.75
CA ILE A 73 -18.50 12.90 -4.13
C ILE A 73 -17.55 13.74 -4.98
N PRO A 74 -16.49 13.17 -5.55
CA PRO A 74 -15.63 13.89 -6.48
C PRO A 74 -16.44 14.42 -7.67
N LEU A 75 -16.26 15.69 -8.01
CA LEU A 75 -16.85 16.33 -9.19
C LEU A 75 -16.01 16.12 -10.46
N GLU A 76 -14.87 15.46 -10.33
CA GLU A 76 -14.01 15.16 -11.48
C GLU A 76 -14.72 14.24 -12.47
N GLY A 77 -14.85 14.69 -13.72
CA GLY A 77 -15.48 13.92 -14.79
C GLY A 77 -17.01 13.94 -14.76
N ILE A 78 -17.64 14.83 -13.99
CA ILE A 78 -19.10 15.07 -13.98
C ILE A 78 -19.41 16.57 -13.99
N ASP A 79 -20.63 16.94 -14.39
CA ASP A 79 -21.04 18.36 -14.46
C ASP A 79 -21.55 18.85 -13.10
N SER A 80 -22.41 18.06 -12.46
CA SER A 80 -22.98 18.42 -11.15
C SER A 80 -23.64 17.24 -10.43
N ILE A 81 -23.91 17.45 -9.14
CA ILE A 81 -24.80 16.62 -8.33
C ILE A 81 -26.07 17.41 -8.05
N ALA A 82 -27.23 16.79 -8.25
CA ALA A 82 -28.56 17.35 -8.11
C ALA A 82 -29.48 16.43 -7.28
N ASP A 83 -30.67 16.93 -6.94
CA ASP A 83 -31.76 16.16 -6.31
C ASP A 83 -31.35 15.37 -5.05
N VAL A 84 -30.52 15.97 -4.20
CA VAL A 84 -29.98 15.31 -3.01
C VAL A 84 -31.04 15.21 -1.92
N ALA A 85 -31.28 13.98 -1.44
CA ALA A 85 -32.07 13.68 -0.27
C ALA A 85 -31.40 12.60 0.58
N VAL A 86 -31.60 12.65 1.90
CA VAL A 86 -31.13 11.60 2.81
C VAL A 86 -32.28 11.23 3.74
N TYR A 87 -32.48 9.94 3.93
CA TYR A 87 -33.55 9.39 4.76
C TYR A 87 -32.98 8.47 5.84
N GLU A 88 -33.70 8.39 6.95
CA GLU A 88 -33.51 7.39 7.99
C GLU A 88 -34.89 6.88 8.41
N ASN A 89 -35.09 5.55 8.41
CA ASN A 89 -36.40 4.94 8.70
C ASN A 89 -37.55 5.50 7.84
N ASN A 90 -37.26 5.79 6.56
CA ASN A 90 -38.17 6.40 5.58
C ASN A 90 -38.57 7.86 5.89
N GLU A 91 -38.00 8.49 6.91
CA GLU A 91 -38.21 9.89 7.22
C GLU A 91 -37.07 10.74 6.64
N PRO A 92 -37.36 11.87 5.96
CA PRO A 92 -36.33 12.73 5.39
C PRO A 92 -35.55 13.45 6.50
N LEU A 93 -34.23 13.47 6.37
CA LEU A 93 -33.32 14.21 7.25
C LEU A 93 -33.00 15.59 6.67
N THR A 94 -32.69 16.54 7.56
CA THR A 94 -32.14 17.82 7.12
C THR A 94 -30.72 17.62 6.62
N VAL A 95 -30.49 17.99 5.36
CA VAL A 95 -29.19 17.89 4.70
C VAL A 95 -28.59 19.27 4.48
N GLN A 96 -27.27 19.33 4.54
CA GLN A 96 -26.50 20.47 4.06
C GLN A 96 -25.56 20.00 2.97
N THR A 97 -25.43 20.80 1.92
CA THR A 97 -24.56 20.48 0.80
C THR A 97 -23.66 21.64 0.46
N GLY A 98 -22.56 21.34 -0.22
CA GLY A 98 -21.65 22.37 -0.71
C GLY A 98 -20.56 21.77 -1.58
N ARG A 99 -19.70 22.65 -2.09
CA ARG A 99 -18.55 22.28 -2.91
C ARG A 99 -17.27 22.75 -2.25
N ARG A 100 -16.25 21.89 -2.22
CA ARG A 100 -14.92 22.23 -1.70
C ARG A 100 -13.88 21.32 -2.32
N ASN A 101 -12.75 21.87 -2.76
CA ASN A 101 -11.61 21.09 -3.30
C ASN A 101 -12.00 20.10 -4.43
N ASN A 102 -12.91 20.50 -5.32
CA ASN A 102 -13.46 19.64 -6.37
C ASN A 102 -14.35 18.47 -5.88
N ASP A 103 -14.73 18.44 -4.61
CA ASP A 103 -15.73 17.52 -4.08
C ASP A 103 -17.06 18.24 -3.83
N TYR A 104 -18.15 17.54 -4.10
CA TYR A 104 -19.47 17.85 -3.58
C TYR A 104 -19.66 17.09 -2.27
N TRP A 105 -19.93 17.80 -1.17
CA TRP A 105 -20.17 17.16 0.13
C TRP A 105 -21.64 17.22 0.50
N ILE A 106 -22.15 16.12 1.05
CA ILE A 106 -23.47 16.00 1.67
C ILE A 106 -23.24 15.72 3.15
N ARG A 107 -23.82 16.55 4.01
CA ARG A 107 -23.77 16.41 5.47
C ARG A 107 -25.17 16.25 6.03
N TRP A 108 -25.34 15.29 6.92
CA TRP A 108 -26.57 15.14 7.70
C TRP A 108 -26.23 14.85 9.17
N GLN A 109 -27.22 15.05 10.04
CA GLN A 109 -27.13 14.78 11.46
C GLN A 109 -28.11 13.68 11.86
N HIS A 110 -27.78 12.92 12.90
CA HIS A 110 -28.63 11.89 13.47
C HIS A 110 -28.46 11.83 14.99
N SER A 111 -29.45 11.33 15.72
CA SER A 111 -29.26 11.03 17.15
C SER A 111 -28.50 9.70 17.29
N LEU A 112 -27.48 9.65 18.15
CA LEU A 112 -26.73 8.43 18.43
C LEU A 112 -26.70 8.12 19.93
N ASN A 113 -27.23 6.94 20.28
CA ASN A 113 -27.08 6.34 21.61
C ASN A 113 -26.43 4.96 21.45
N ALA A 114 -25.09 4.92 21.40
CA ALA A 114 -24.35 3.69 21.15
C ALA A 114 -24.40 2.71 22.35
N PRO A 115 -24.36 1.39 22.12
CA PRO A 115 -24.27 0.72 20.81
C PRO A 115 -25.59 0.77 20.04
N ALA A 116 -25.51 1.08 18.74
CA ALA A 116 -26.68 1.23 17.88
C ALA A 116 -26.35 0.90 16.43
N ALA A 117 -27.37 0.54 15.65
CA ALA A 117 -27.27 0.43 14.20
C ALA A 117 -28.22 1.43 13.55
N HIS A 118 -27.75 2.12 12.51
CA HIS A 118 -28.50 3.12 11.78
C HIS A 118 -28.40 2.82 10.29
N THR A 119 -29.50 2.97 9.55
CA THR A 119 -29.51 2.82 8.10
C THR A 119 -29.90 4.15 7.49
N PHE A 120 -28.98 4.71 6.70
CA PHE A 120 -29.22 5.93 5.95
C PHE A 120 -29.40 5.58 4.48
N VAL A 121 -30.43 6.14 3.84
CA VAL A 121 -30.66 6.03 2.40
C VAL A 121 -30.36 7.39 1.78
N LEU A 122 -29.29 7.48 0.99
CA LEU A 122 -28.93 8.68 0.26
C LEU A 122 -29.44 8.55 -1.17
N GLN A 123 -30.14 9.56 -1.68
CA GLN A 123 -30.57 9.66 -3.06
C GLN A 123 -29.99 10.91 -3.69
N TYR A 124 -29.45 10.79 -4.90
CA TYR A 124 -28.95 11.93 -5.66
C TYR A 124 -28.86 11.61 -7.15
N ARG A 125 -28.86 12.67 -7.97
CA ARG A 125 -28.67 12.61 -9.42
C ARG A 125 -27.26 13.07 -9.77
N VAL A 126 -26.56 12.28 -10.58
CA VAL A 126 -25.29 12.66 -11.21
C VAL A 126 -25.59 13.14 -12.62
N VAL A 127 -25.26 14.40 -12.90
CA VAL A 127 -25.42 15.01 -14.22
C VAL A 127 -24.06 15.04 -14.89
N GLY A 128 -24.00 14.62 -16.16
CA GLY A 128 -22.75 14.58 -16.92
C GLY A 128 -21.85 13.39 -16.57
N GLY A 129 -22.44 12.28 -16.09
CA GLY A 129 -21.71 11.10 -15.60
C GLY A 129 -21.05 10.23 -16.67
N ILE A 130 -21.34 10.45 -17.95
CA ILE A 130 -20.80 9.65 -19.06
C ILE A 130 -19.63 10.38 -19.72
N GLN A 131 -18.51 9.69 -19.83
CA GLN A 131 -17.31 10.20 -20.49
C GLN A 131 -17.31 9.78 -21.96
N VAL A 132 -17.05 10.72 -22.87
CA VAL A 132 -17.15 10.48 -24.31
C VAL A 132 -15.78 10.70 -24.98
N LYS A 133 -15.34 9.75 -25.83
CA LYS A 133 -14.14 9.89 -26.66
C LYS A 133 -14.31 9.22 -28.02
N GLY A 134 -14.46 10.03 -29.05
CA GLY A 134 -14.70 9.56 -30.41
C GLY A 134 -16.02 8.81 -30.48
N ASN A 135 -15.97 7.51 -30.81
CA ASN A 135 -17.14 6.64 -30.90
C ASN A 135 -17.37 5.78 -29.64
N ARG A 136 -16.62 6.02 -28.56
CA ARG A 136 -16.74 5.27 -27.30
C ARG A 136 -17.22 6.17 -26.19
N SER A 137 -18.18 5.67 -25.44
CA SER A 137 -18.69 6.27 -24.22
C SER A 137 -18.47 5.33 -23.04
N GLN A 138 -18.26 5.90 -21.86
CA GLN A 138 -17.99 5.15 -20.65
C GLN A 138 -18.69 5.78 -19.45
N LEU A 139 -19.40 4.97 -18.67
CA LEU A 139 -19.71 5.29 -17.26
C LEU A 139 -18.52 4.87 -16.41
N TYR A 140 -18.02 5.78 -15.57
CA TYR A 140 -16.98 5.48 -14.58
C TYR A 140 -17.36 6.07 -13.23
N TRP A 141 -17.97 5.24 -12.38
CA TRP A 141 -18.54 5.73 -11.13
C TRP A 141 -17.97 5.03 -9.90
N ASN A 142 -17.61 5.81 -8.89
CA ASN A 142 -17.11 5.30 -7.61
C ASN A 142 -18.27 4.94 -6.68
N ALA A 143 -18.75 3.70 -6.78
CA ALA A 143 -19.89 3.21 -6.02
C ALA A 143 -19.55 2.94 -4.55
N LEU A 144 -18.36 2.39 -4.26
CA LEU A 144 -17.88 2.19 -2.88
C LEU A 144 -16.62 3.04 -2.63
N PHE A 145 -16.84 4.22 -2.06
CA PHE A 145 -15.87 5.33 -2.00
C PHE A 145 -14.69 5.10 -1.04
N PRO A 146 -13.43 5.45 -1.41
CA PRO A 146 -12.24 5.26 -0.58
C PRO A 146 -12.13 6.24 0.61
N GLU A 147 -12.79 7.40 0.56
CA GLU A 147 -12.70 8.47 1.57
C GLU A 147 -13.45 8.12 2.86
N ARG A 148 -12.94 7.13 3.60
CA ARG A 148 -13.48 6.69 4.88
C ARG A 148 -12.41 6.13 5.79
N SER A 149 -12.67 6.25 7.09
CA SER A 149 -11.79 5.75 8.16
C SER A 149 -12.20 4.39 8.71
N ALA A 150 -13.38 3.88 8.35
CA ALA A 150 -13.94 2.61 8.83
C ALA A 150 -14.13 1.61 7.67
N PRO A 151 -14.12 0.29 7.94
CA PRO A 151 -14.32 -0.71 6.91
C PRO A 151 -15.79 -0.82 6.48
N ILE A 152 -15.98 -1.33 5.26
CA ILE A 152 -17.28 -1.81 4.76
C ILE A 152 -17.23 -3.34 4.73
N ASN A 153 -18.12 -4.00 5.47
CA ASN A 153 -18.08 -5.46 5.56
C ASN A 153 -18.62 -6.15 4.31
N ARG A 154 -19.67 -5.58 3.69
CA ARG A 154 -20.30 -6.08 2.46
C ARG A 154 -20.67 -4.92 1.55
N GLY A 155 -20.34 -5.03 0.27
CA GLY A 155 -20.76 -4.08 -0.75
C GLY A 155 -21.49 -4.79 -1.89
N ASN A 156 -22.59 -4.20 -2.33
CA ASN A 156 -23.31 -4.63 -3.52
C ASN A 156 -23.64 -3.41 -4.37
N VAL A 157 -23.53 -3.57 -5.69
CA VAL A 157 -23.87 -2.52 -6.65
C VAL A 157 -24.74 -3.11 -7.75
N THR A 158 -25.90 -2.51 -7.98
CA THR A 158 -26.80 -2.87 -9.06
C THR A 158 -26.91 -1.71 -10.03
N LEU A 159 -26.76 -1.99 -11.32
CA LEU A 159 -26.79 -1.01 -12.39
C LEU A 159 -27.79 -1.41 -13.48
N PRO A 160 -29.06 -0.98 -13.38
CA PRO A 160 -29.98 -1.00 -14.50
C PRO A 160 -29.57 0.05 -15.55
N VAL A 161 -29.63 -0.33 -16.81
CA VAL A 161 -29.38 0.54 -17.97
C VAL A 161 -30.62 0.62 -18.85
N PRO A 162 -30.75 1.65 -19.70
CA PRO A 162 -31.89 1.78 -20.62
C PRO A 162 -31.94 0.62 -21.60
N GLU A 163 -33.14 0.25 -22.06
CA GLU A 163 -33.34 -0.86 -23.02
C GLU A 163 -32.50 -0.70 -24.30
N ILE A 164 -32.30 0.53 -24.76
CA ILE A 164 -31.45 0.87 -25.92
C ILE A 164 -29.98 0.43 -25.75
N LEU A 165 -29.52 0.20 -24.52
CA LEU A 165 -28.18 -0.29 -24.21
C LEU A 165 -28.09 -1.81 -24.02
N ALA A 166 -29.22 -2.54 -23.98
CA ALA A 166 -29.28 -3.95 -23.63
C ALA A 166 -28.22 -4.83 -24.35
N ASP A 167 -28.02 -4.58 -25.64
CA ASP A 167 -27.06 -5.28 -26.50
C ASP A 167 -25.94 -4.38 -27.05
N GLN A 168 -25.83 -3.15 -26.54
CA GLN A 168 -24.81 -2.18 -26.96
C GLN A 168 -23.65 -2.04 -25.97
N VAL A 169 -23.76 -2.64 -24.78
CA VAL A 169 -22.65 -2.64 -23.80
C VAL A 169 -21.53 -3.55 -24.31
N ASN A 170 -20.39 -2.95 -24.60
CA ASN A 170 -19.19 -3.63 -25.09
C ASN A 170 -18.41 -4.30 -23.95
N SER A 171 -18.38 -3.67 -22.77
CA SER A 171 -17.61 -4.13 -21.61
C SER A 171 -18.22 -3.61 -20.31
N PHE A 172 -18.14 -4.41 -19.25
CA PHE A 172 -18.49 -4.01 -17.89
C PHE A 172 -17.50 -4.63 -16.90
N GLN A 173 -17.08 -3.85 -15.89
CA GLN A 173 -16.10 -4.31 -14.90
C GLN A 173 -16.15 -3.48 -13.60
N GLY A 174 -16.00 -4.15 -12.47
CA GLY A 174 -15.64 -3.55 -11.18
C GLY A 174 -14.13 -3.37 -11.05
N GLU A 175 -13.68 -2.17 -10.69
CA GLU A 175 -12.27 -1.83 -10.50
C GLU A 175 -11.97 -1.43 -9.05
N GLY A 176 -10.81 -1.86 -8.53
CA GLY A 176 -10.41 -1.60 -7.14
C GLY A 176 -10.28 -2.90 -6.36
N VAL A 177 -11.19 -3.17 -5.44
CA VAL A 177 -11.26 -4.47 -4.74
C VAL A 177 -11.77 -5.59 -5.62
N ALA A 178 -11.47 -6.83 -5.26
CA ALA A 178 -12.00 -7.99 -5.97
C ALA A 178 -13.53 -8.07 -5.83
N SER A 179 -14.23 -8.02 -6.96
CA SER A 179 -15.67 -8.18 -7.07
C SER A 179 -16.05 -9.34 -7.99
N ARG A 180 -17.26 -9.83 -7.81
CA ARG A 180 -17.91 -10.77 -8.71
C ARG A 180 -18.90 -9.99 -9.55
N ASP A 181 -18.58 -9.85 -10.82
CA ASP A 181 -19.31 -9.01 -11.76
C ASP A 181 -20.19 -9.88 -12.64
N ARG A 182 -21.46 -9.50 -12.81
CA ARG A 182 -22.47 -10.32 -13.49
C ARG A 182 -23.41 -9.45 -14.30
N LYS A 183 -23.82 -9.96 -15.46
CA LYS A 183 -25.01 -9.49 -16.17
C LYS A 183 -26.20 -10.34 -15.72
N LEU A 184 -27.11 -9.78 -14.92
CA LEU A 184 -28.25 -10.51 -14.36
C LEU A 184 -29.32 -10.77 -15.42
N ASN A 185 -29.51 -9.80 -16.31
CA ASN A 185 -30.40 -9.87 -17.47
C ASN A 185 -29.88 -8.90 -18.55
N LEU A 186 -30.62 -8.70 -19.65
CA LEU A 186 -30.17 -7.87 -20.76
C LEU A 186 -29.83 -6.42 -20.37
N THR A 187 -30.48 -5.87 -19.34
CA THR A 187 -30.38 -4.46 -18.94
C THR A 187 -29.86 -4.24 -17.52
N THR A 188 -29.52 -5.28 -16.77
CA THR A 188 -29.14 -5.16 -15.36
C THR A 188 -27.79 -5.84 -15.10
N TYR A 189 -26.88 -5.07 -14.51
CA TYR A 189 -25.55 -5.50 -14.11
C TYR A 189 -25.44 -5.50 -12.57
N GLU A 190 -24.72 -6.47 -12.01
CA GLU A 190 -24.49 -6.63 -10.57
C GLU A 190 -22.99 -6.77 -10.30
N PHE A 191 -22.51 -6.09 -9.26
CA PHE A 191 -21.12 -6.14 -8.80
C PHE A 191 -21.11 -6.38 -7.29
N VAL A 192 -20.71 -7.59 -6.88
CA VAL A 192 -20.70 -7.98 -5.46
C VAL A 192 -19.27 -8.09 -4.97
N THR A 193 -18.93 -7.40 -3.88
CA THR A 193 -17.60 -7.47 -3.28
C THR A 193 -17.29 -8.87 -2.77
N SER A 194 -16.10 -9.39 -3.02
CA SER A 194 -15.70 -10.75 -2.60
C SER A 194 -15.36 -10.85 -1.11
N GLY A 195 -15.20 -9.72 -0.43
CA GLY A 195 -14.86 -9.62 0.99
C GLY A 195 -14.96 -8.18 1.50
N PRO A 196 -14.61 -7.93 2.77
CA PRO A 196 -14.68 -6.60 3.37
C PRO A 196 -13.67 -5.64 2.72
N LEU A 197 -14.04 -4.37 2.66
CA LEU A 197 -13.22 -3.29 2.13
C LEU A 197 -12.64 -2.50 3.30
N ALA A 198 -11.33 -2.59 3.50
CA ALA A 198 -10.59 -1.77 4.44
C ALA A 198 -10.68 -0.27 4.07
N PRO A 199 -10.41 0.65 5.03
CA PRO A 199 -10.28 2.07 4.73
C PRO A 199 -9.42 2.33 3.49
N GLN A 200 -9.77 3.34 2.68
CA GLN A 200 -9.08 3.70 1.42
C GLN A 200 -9.21 2.71 0.25
N GLN A 201 -9.76 1.51 0.46
CA GLN A 201 -10.09 0.61 -0.65
C GLN A 201 -11.42 1.02 -1.30
N PHE A 202 -11.60 0.78 -2.58
CA PHE A 202 -12.79 1.23 -3.31
C PHE A 202 -13.30 0.20 -4.31
N LEU A 203 -14.52 0.41 -4.81
CA LEU A 203 -15.06 -0.28 -5.97
C LEU A 203 -15.65 0.75 -6.94
N ASN A 204 -14.99 0.93 -8.08
CA ASN A 204 -15.47 1.73 -9.19
C ASN A 204 -16.18 0.82 -10.20
N ILE A 205 -17.31 1.26 -10.72
CA ILE A 205 -18.05 0.57 -11.77
C ILE A 205 -17.72 1.21 -13.10
N ARG A 206 -17.23 0.40 -14.03
CA ARG A 206 -16.98 0.77 -15.41
C ARG A 206 -17.98 0.07 -16.33
N LEU A 207 -18.63 0.85 -17.19
CA LEU A 207 -19.48 0.35 -18.28
C LEU A 207 -19.12 1.08 -19.57
N GLU A 208 -18.82 0.35 -20.65
CA GLU A 208 -18.44 0.93 -21.95
C GLU A 208 -19.46 0.56 -23.03
N PHE A 209 -19.82 1.53 -23.87
CA PHE A 209 -20.79 1.37 -24.96
C PHE A 209 -20.48 2.37 -26.11
N PRO A 210 -21.00 2.14 -27.34
CA PRO A 210 -20.84 3.09 -28.44
C PRO A 210 -21.49 4.43 -28.13
N THR A 211 -20.85 5.53 -28.51
CA THR A 211 -21.43 6.87 -28.30
C THR A 211 -22.76 7.07 -29.03
N SER A 212 -22.97 6.39 -30.14
CA SER A 212 -24.25 6.41 -30.88
C SER A 212 -25.41 5.72 -30.16
N ALA A 213 -25.14 4.95 -29.09
CA ALA A 213 -26.14 4.16 -28.39
C ALA A 213 -26.99 5.00 -27.41
N LEU A 214 -26.50 6.16 -26.98
CA LEU A 214 -27.22 7.11 -26.13
C LEU A 214 -27.16 8.52 -26.72
N ASN A 215 -28.25 9.27 -26.61
CA ASN A 215 -28.28 10.67 -27.02
C ASN A 215 -27.71 11.55 -25.90
N ILE A 216 -26.39 11.59 -25.83
CA ILE A 216 -25.66 12.30 -24.78
C ILE A 216 -25.44 13.76 -25.20
N PRO A 217 -25.74 14.75 -24.34
CA PRO A 217 -25.36 16.13 -24.58
C PRO A 217 -23.84 16.26 -24.80
N GLN A 218 -23.41 16.88 -25.91
CA GLN A 218 -21.98 17.00 -26.29
C GLN A 218 -21.06 17.67 -25.25
N ALA A 219 -21.62 18.32 -24.22
CA ALA A 219 -20.85 18.96 -23.15
C ALA A 219 -20.12 17.97 -22.23
N GLN A 220 -20.39 16.67 -22.34
CA GLN A 220 -19.79 15.66 -21.48
C GLN A 220 -18.32 15.36 -21.85
N THR A 221 -17.46 15.46 -20.83
CA THR A 221 -16.01 15.69 -20.92
C THR A 221 -15.22 14.55 -21.60
N ASP A 222 -14.20 14.88 -22.40
CA ASP A 222 -13.14 13.97 -22.88
C ASP A 222 -12.17 13.64 -21.72
N TYR A 223 -12.63 12.79 -20.79
CA TYR A 223 -11.91 12.45 -19.56
C TYR A 223 -11.38 11.00 -19.59
N TRP A 224 -10.79 10.55 -20.70
CA TRP A 224 -10.11 9.24 -20.74
C TRP A 224 -8.74 9.22 -20.07
N SER A 225 -8.34 10.32 -19.42
CA SER A 225 -7.08 10.40 -18.66
C SER A 225 -7.37 10.48 -17.18
N ILE A 226 -7.66 9.34 -16.53
CA ILE A 226 -7.37 9.25 -15.10
C ILE A 226 -5.86 9.49 -14.98
N LYS A 227 -5.48 10.69 -14.51
CA LYS A 227 -4.28 10.82 -13.71
C LYS A 227 -4.46 9.83 -12.58
N GLN A 228 -3.80 8.67 -12.72
CA GLN A 228 -3.57 7.76 -11.62
C GLN A 228 -3.25 8.63 -10.42
N SER A 229 -4.16 8.64 -9.46
CA SER A 229 -4.10 9.60 -8.38
C SER A 229 -2.72 9.51 -7.75
N SER A 230 -2.05 10.65 -7.62
CA SER A 230 -0.61 10.72 -7.31
C SER A 230 -0.26 10.30 -5.87
N TRP A 231 -1.17 9.58 -5.20
CA TRP A 231 -1.01 9.03 -3.87
C TRP A 231 -0.65 7.53 -3.85
N ALA A 232 -0.02 7.01 -4.93
CA ALA A 232 0.88 5.85 -4.84
C ALA A 232 1.83 5.72 -6.06
N PRO A 233 3.17 5.60 -5.91
CA PRO A 233 4.04 6.03 -4.82
C PRO A 233 5.17 6.96 -5.33
N PHE A 234 5.27 8.19 -4.83
CA PHE A 234 6.54 8.94 -4.87
C PHE A 234 7.64 8.27 -3.99
N PHE A 235 7.32 7.15 -3.33
CA PHE A 235 8.18 6.39 -2.43
C PHE A 235 8.98 5.26 -3.11
N SER A 236 9.37 5.38 -4.39
CA SER A 236 10.11 4.31 -5.06
C SER A 236 11.65 4.43 -5.00
N TRP A 237 12.22 5.53 -4.49
CA TRP A 237 13.70 5.63 -4.39
C TRP A 237 14.26 6.42 -3.20
N ALA A 238 13.43 7.16 -2.45
CA ALA A 238 13.90 7.97 -1.32
C ALA A 238 13.82 7.28 0.07
N VAL A 239 13.14 6.14 0.20
CA VAL A 239 12.93 5.44 1.48
C VAL A 239 14.21 4.85 2.08
N PRO A 240 15.17 4.26 1.33
CA PRO A 240 16.35 3.66 1.95
C PRO A 240 17.23 4.70 2.65
N GLY A 241 17.39 5.89 2.06
CA GLY A 241 18.25 6.95 2.59
C GLY A 241 17.75 7.54 3.91
N ILE A 242 16.44 7.79 4.01
CA ILE A 242 15.82 8.35 5.21
C ILE A 242 15.77 7.31 6.33
N PHE A 243 15.51 6.03 6.02
CA PHE A 243 15.54 4.97 7.02
C PHE A 243 16.95 4.71 7.57
N VAL A 244 17.99 4.72 6.73
CA VAL A 244 19.37 4.57 7.19
C VAL A 244 19.78 5.73 8.08
N LEU A 245 19.44 6.97 7.72
CA LEU A 245 19.73 8.15 8.53
C LEU A 245 18.93 8.17 9.84
N GLY A 246 17.66 7.76 9.81
CA GLY A 246 16.81 7.66 11.01
C GLY A 246 17.28 6.57 11.97
N VAL A 247 17.66 5.40 11.47
CA VAL A 247 18.19 4.29 12.29
C VAL A 247 19.58 4.64 12.85
N PHE A 248 20.47 5.26 12.06
CA PHE A 248 21.76 5.75 12.56
C PHE A 248 21.57 6.84 13.61
N GLY A 249 20.68 7.80 13.38
CA GLY A 249 20.33 8.85 14.34
C GLY A 249 19.81 8.28 15.66
N SER A 250 18.94 7.26 15.58
CA SER A 250 18.37 6.56 16.75
C SER A 250 19.43 5.81 17.55
N ILE A 251 20.33 5.08 16.89
CA ILE A 251 21.43 4.36 17.55
C ILE A 251 22.40 5.33 18.24
N VAL A 252 22.69 6.47 17.62
CA VAL A 252 23.53 7.52 18.22
C VAL A 252 22.83 8.17 19.40
N ALA A 253 21.52 8.44 19.30
CA ALA A 253 20.72 9.01 20.38
C ALA A 253 20.67 8.07 21.60
N ILE A 254 20.40 6.77 21.40
CA ILE A 254 20.38 5.77 22.47
C ILE A 254 21.76 5.67 23.15
N ARG A 255 22.86 5.72 22.39
CA ARG A 255 24.21 5.63 22.94
C ARG A 255 24.66 6.87 23.73
N LYS A 256 24.08 8.04 23.44
CA LYS A 256 24.37 9.29 24.18
C LYS A 256 23.40 9.56 25.33
N ARG A 257 22.32 8.77 25.44
CA ARG A 257 21.31 8.91 26.49
C ARG A 257 21.82 8.32 27.80
N CYS A 258 21.71 9.09 28.88
CA CYS A 258 22.01 8.58 30.21
C CYS A 258 20.90 7.62 30.67
N PRO A 259 21.23 6.42 31.18
CA PRO A 259 20.23 5.46 31.65
C PRO A 259 19.51 5.89 32.94
N ASN A 260 20.02 6.88 33.69
CA ASN A 260 19.42 7.32 34.95
C ASN A 260 18.53 8.57 34.81
N CYS A 261 18.91 9.55 33.97
CA CYS A 261 18.18 10.82 33.84
C CYS A 261 17.60 11.07 32.44
N GLY A 262 17.85 10.21 31.45
CA GLY A 262 17.24 10.31 30.11
C GLY A 262 17.76 11.43 29.21
N GLN A 263 18.65 12.32 29.70
CA GLN A 263 19.25 13.42 28.94
C GLN A 263 20.43 12.95 28.06
N MET A 264 20.64 13.58 26.90
CA MET A 264 21.67 13.21 25.90
C MET A 264 23.08 13.76 26.20
N THR A 265 23.53 13.68 27.44
CA THR A 265 24.78 14.31 27.91
C THR A 265 25.84 13.32 28.39
N LEU A 266 25.79 12.06 27.92
CA LEU A 266 26.75 11.03 28.31
C LEU A 266 28.09 11.19 27.56
N LYS A 267 29.18 11.42 28.30
CA LYS A 267 30.55 11.47 27.77
C LYS A 267 31.28 10.15 28.02
N ARG A 268 31.96 9.64 26.99
CA ARG A 268 32.77 8.42 27.05
C ARG A 268 34.25 8.77 26.95
N THR A 269 35.01 8.44 27.99
CA THR A 269 36.48 8.55 27.99
C THR A 269 37.08 7.15 28.00
N ASN A 270 38.13 6.94 27.21
CA ASN A 270 38.82 5.65 27.15
C ASN A 270 40.26 5.83 27.63
N ARG A 271 40.72 4.96 28.53
CA ARG A 271 42.12 4.88 28.94
C ARG A 271 42.66 3.50 28.55
N VAL A 272 43.74 3.46 27.79
CA VAL A 272 44.38 2.19 27.42
C VAL A 272 45.21 1.72 28.61
N VAL A 273 44.81 0.61 29.22
CA VAL A 273 45.53 -0.01 30.34
C VAL A 273 46.64 -0.92 29.81
N GLN A 274 46.37 -1.63 28.71
CA GLN A 274 47.35 -2.50 28.04
C GLN A 274 47.22 -2.38 26.52
N LYS A 275 48.31 -2.00 25.85
CA LYS A 275 48.35 -1.86 24.39
C LYS A 275 48.26 -3.24 23.72
N SER A 276 47.47 -3.35 22.65
CA SER A 276 47.36 -4.60 21.89
C SER A 276 48.58 -4.84 21.00
N THR A 277 49.00 -6.10 20.90
CA THR A 277 50.08 -6.56 20.00
C THR A 277 49.53 -7.59 19.01
N ARG A 278 50.34 -8.03 18.04
CA ARG A 278 49.95 -9.10 17.10
C ARG A 278 49.71 -10.44 17.79
N SER A 279 50.39 -10.67 18.91
CA SER A 279 50.34 -11.91 19.67
C SER A 279 49.59 -11.81 21.01
N ARG A 280 49.10 -10.64 21.43
CA ARG A 280 48.31 -10.50 22.67
C ARG A 280 47.19 -9.47 22.53
N ARG A 281 46.02 -9.80 23.09
CA ARG A 281 44.88 -8.88 23.19
C ARG A 281 45.27 -7.75 24.16
N GLY A 282 44.86 -6.53 23.84
CA GLY A 282 45.00 -5.39 24.75
C GLY A 282 43.77 -5.23 25.62
N THR A 283 43.82 -4.31 26.59
CA THR A 283 42.69 -3.99 27.45
C THR A 283 42.58 -2.47 27.57
N ARG A 284 41.38 -1.92 27.37
CA ARG A 284 41.05 -0.53 27.67
C ARG A 284 40.03 -0.45 28.77
N GLU A 285 40.21 0.50 29.66
CA GLU A 285 39.19 0.92 30.61
C GLU A 285 38.32 1.98 29.92
N VAL A 286 37.00 1.79 29.98
CA VAL A 286 36.00 2.70 29.44
C VAL A 286 35.25 3.32 30.62
N ARG A 287 35.25 4.64 30.69
CA ARG A 287 34.51 5.42 31.70
C ARG A 287 33.38 6.20 31.03
N HIS A 288 32.15 6.01 31.50
CA HIS A 288 30.98 6.76 31.08
C HIS A 288 30.59 7.72 32.20
N VAL A 289 30.57 9.03 31.91
CA VAL A 289 30.17 10.08 32.86
C VAL A 289 29.03 10.88 32.25
N CYS A 290 27.93 11.06 32.99
CA CYS A 290 26.87 11.99 32.61
C CYS A 290 27.22 13.40 33.13
N GLN A 291 26.99 14.43 32.31
CA GLN A 291 27.22 15.81 32.75
C GLN A 291 26.03 16.41 33.54
N ASN A 292 24.88 15.75 33.53
CA ASN A 292 23.65 16.25 34.16
C ASN A 292 23.23 15.47 35.42
N CYS A 293 23.88 14.34 35.72
CA CYS A 293 23.62 13.55 36.93
C CYS A 293 24.88 12.83 37.41
N ASN A 294 24.85 12.27 38.63
CA ASN A 294 26.00 11.57 39.24
C ASN A 294 26.26 10.16 38.67
N TYR A 295 25.89 9.90 37.41
CA TYR A 295 26.14 8.62 36.76
C TYR A 295 27.61 8.51 36.32
N ASP A 296 28.39 7.63 36.97
CA ASP A 296 29.75 7.24 36.58
C ASP A 296 29.86 5.70 36.54
N ARG A 297 30.13 5.14 35.36
CA ARG A 297 30.34 3.69 35.18
C ARG A 297 31.71 3.43 34.57
N ARG A 298 32.50 2.57 35.20
CA ARG A 298 33.79 2.08 34.69
C ARG A 298 33.73 0.59 34.39
N PHE A 299 34.23 0.20 33.23
CA PHE A 299 34.33 -1.22 32.87
C PHE A 299 35.50 -1.46 31.91
N ASN A 300 36.03 -2.68 31.94
CA ASN A 300 37.12 -3.09 31.08
C ASN A 300 36.58 -3.66 29.76
N GLN A 301 37.17 -3.24 28.65
CA GLN A 301 36.87 -3.75 27.32
C GLN A 301 38.14 -4.27 26.66
N THR A 302 38.06 -5.48 26.13
CA THR A 302 39.17 -6.13 25.43
C THR A 302 39.39 -5.48 24.06
N ILE A 303 40.63 -5.12 23.77
CA ILE A 303 41.08 -4.63 22.46
C ILE A 303 41.55 -5.84 21.64
N PRO A 304 41.00 -6.07 20.44
CA PRO A 304 41.44 -7.17 19.58
C PRO A 304 42.94 -7.03 19.20
N ARG A 305 43.56 -8.17 18.88
CA ARG A 305 44.95 -8.23 18.37
C ARG A 305 45.07 -7.43 17.08
N LYS A 306 46.24 -6.85 16.83
CA LYS A 306 46.52 -6.17 15.55
C LYS A 306 46.59 -7.19 14.41
N SER A 307 45.78 -7.02 13.36
CA SER A 307 45.80 -7.86 12.15
C SER A 307 46.97 -7.50 11.22
N ALA A 308 47.34 -8.41 10.32
CA ALA A 308 48.19 -8.09 9.18
C ALA A 308 47.36 -7.38 8.10
N SER A 309 47.90 -6.30 7.54
CA SER A 309 47.29 -5.52 6.47
C SER A 309 47.04 -6.40 5.23
N ARG A 310 45.79 -6.52 4.80
CA ARG A 310 45.45 -6.81 3.40
C ARG A 310 45.09 -5.47 2.76
N SER A 311 45.85 -5.11 1.74
CA SER A 311 45.60 -3.97 0.85
C SER A 311 44.21 -4.08 0.26
N HIS A 312 43.41 -3.03 0.40
CA HIS A 312 42.16 -2.86 -0.33
C HIS A 312 42.43 -1.88 -1.45
N THR A 313 42.58 -2.38 -2.67
CA THR A 313 42.67 -1.55 -3.87
C THR A 313 41.29 -0.96 -4.13
N THR A 314 41.19 0.35 -4.03
CA THR A 314 40.06 1.14 -4.51
C THR A 314 40.04 1.05 -6.04
N VAL A 315 39.01 0.45 -6.64
CA VAL A 315 38.76 0.59 -8.07
C VAL A 315 37.63 1.61 -8.24
N TRP A 316 38.03 2.86 -8.44
CA TRP A 316 37.25 3.85 -9.18
C TRP A 316 37.54 3.61 -10.66
N GLY A 317 36.49 3.30 -11.44
CA GLY A 317 36.59 3.18 -12.88
C GLY A 317 36.70 4.57 -13.53
N GLY A 318 37.83 4.82 -14.19
CA GLY A 318 37.99 5.87 -15.19
C GLY A 318 38.48 5.22 -16.48
N TYR A 319 37.88 5.59 -17.61
CA TYR A 319 38.42 5.34 -18.94
C TYR A 319 38.33 6.62 -19.75
N TYR A 320 39.49 7.18 -20.11
CA TYR A 320 39.74 7.77 -21.42
C TYR A 320 41.24 7.64 -21.73
N GLY A 321 41.54 7.09 -22.90
CA GLY A 321 42.70 7.51 -23.71
C GLY A 321 43.91 6.58 -23.80
N GLY A 322 43.94 5.80 -24.89
CA GLY A 322 45.12 5.59 -25.76
C GLY A 322 46.23 4.63 -25.28
N ASP A 323 47.07 4.05 -26.13
CA ASP A 323 47.17 3.88 -27.58
C ASP A 323 48.31 2.86 -27.80
N GLY A 324 48.18 1.97 -28.80
CA GLY A 324 49.30 1.18 -29.38
C GLY A 324 49.87 0.06 -28.49
N SER A 325 50.43 -1.04 -29.00
CA SER A 325 50.72 -1.49 -30.36
C SER A 325 51.35 -2.89 -30.26
N GLY A 326 51.10 -3.75 -31.25
CA GLY A 326 51.85 -5.00 -31.50
C GLY A 326 51.41 -6.18 -30.62
N GLY A 327 51.16 -7.39 -31.10
CA GLY A 327 51.42 -8.03 -32.38
C GLY A 327 51.43 -9.56 -32.15
N SER A 328 51.13 -10.33 -33.21
CA SER A 328 51.31 -11.79 -33.40
C SER A 328 50.52 -12.73 -32.47
N GLY A 329 49.58 -13.52 -32.99
CA GLY A 329 49.82 -14.85 -33.58
C GLY A 329 49.12 -15.88 -32.67
N GLY A 330 48.28 -16.81 -33.11
CA GLY A 330 48.49 -17.87 -34.09
C GLY A 330 47.74 -19.12 -33.56
N SER A 331 47.22 -19.91 -34.48
CA SER A 331 46.23 -20.99 -34.37
C SER A 331 46.64 -22.25 -33.59
N SER A 332 45.65 -23.05 -33.15
CA SER A 332 45.56 -24.55 -33.16
C SER A 332 44.56 -25.02 -32.06
N GLY A 333 43.67 -26.00 -32.20
CA GLY A 333 43.41 -27.00 -33.23
C GLY A 333 43.81 -28.41 -32.80
N CYS A 334 42.87 -29.22 -32.24
CA CYS A 334 42.77 -30.71 -32.23
C CYS A 334 41.81 -31.14 -31.07
N GLY A 335 41.02 -32.22 -31.08
CA GLY A 335 40.87 -33.34 -31.99
C GLY A 335 40.73 -34.67 -31.21
N SER A 336 39.53 -35.26 -31.21
CA SER A 336 39.18 -36.71 -31.17
C SER A 336 39.70 -37.65 -30.06
N SER A 337 38.80 -38.44 -29.44
CA SER A 337 38.64 -39.90 -29.64
C SER A 337 37.83 -40.55 -28.50
N GLY A 338 37.03 -41.56 -28.83
CA GLY A 338 36.26 -42.38 -27.89
C GLY A 338 36.73 -43.83 -27.84
N CYS A 339 36.37 -44.52 -26.75
CA CYS A 339 36.33 -45.96 -26.48
C CYS A 339 35.34 -46.11 -25.29
N GLY A 340 34.40 -47.06 -25.13
CA GLY A 340 34.17 -48.37 -25.72
C GLY A 340 34.06 -49.44 -24.60
N GLY A 341 32.89 -50.08 -24.45
CA GLY A 341 32.63 -51.37 -23.73
C GLY A 341 32.60 -51.33 -22.19
N GLY A 342 31.61 -51.83 -21.44
CA GLY A 342 30.94 -53.16 -21.47
C GLY A 342 31.73 -54.13 -20.56
N GLY A 343 31.24 -54.89 -19.58
CA GLY A 343 29.92 -55.27 -19.07
C GLY A 343 30.04 -56.70 -18.49
N CYS A 344 29.56 -56.98 -17.27
CA CYS A 344 29.22 -58.29 -16.65
C CYS A 344 29.19 -58.10 -15.11
N GLY A 345 28.35 -58.72 -14.28
CA GLY A 345 27.39 -59.80 -14.42
C GLY A 345 27.37 -60.62 -13.12
N GLY A 346 26.17 -60.94 -12.61
CA GLY A 346 25.92 -62.21 -11.91
C GLY A 346 25.87 -62.23 -10.37
N GLY A 347 24.69 -62.57 -9.86
CA GLY A 347 24.53 -63.78 -9.03
C GLY A 347 24.42 -63.59 -7.52
N GLY A 348 23.21 -63.82 -6.99
CA GLY A 348 22.88 -63.94 -5.58
C GLY A 348 21.39 -63.84 -5.35
#